data_AF-A0A2A2J9H3-F1
#
_entry.id   AF-A0A2A2J9H3-F1
#
_cell.length_a   1.000
_cell.length_b   1.000
_cell.length_c   1.000
_cell.angle_alpha   90.00
_cell.angle_beta   90.00
_cell.angle_gamma   90.00
#
_symmetry.space_group_name_H-M   'P 1'
#
loop_
_entity.id
_entity.type
_entity.pdbx_description
1 polymer ?
#
loop_
_entity_poly.entity_id
_entity_poly.type
_entity_poly.pdbx_seq_one_letter_code
_entity_poly.pdbx_strand_id
1 'polypeptide(L)'
;MGFPNAWSVNVDFPRFPFPLVFQTMASKMKIIAGSTVALATFGLFNDYRNSKSSSRSYFFGRDALAFSHSKGQYLRFDEYFPRGEWDDNWDFRSPEYLVSRKKYELASESEREQMVKGKTATATRNIILIRHGQYQINSPDKFLTQLGGFTTFSKKLQTFINLVYKSVDLCFDFESLWKKTLLSEKRKVSGREQAELVGKRLATSGIKFDEVVMSTMNRATETAKIILQQLPKEQKSLSCSLLEEGPPYPPVPDVSHWKPPASEFFVDGARIESAFRKHIHRAAPEQKEDSYEVLVCHANVIRYFICRALQFPPEGWLRMSLGNCSITLLMVRPSGRVSLRSLGDVGHLHPNKITYT
;
A
#
# COMPACT_ATOMS: atom_id res chain seq x y z
N MET A 1 -12.42 7.78 77.06
CA MET A 1 -13.80 8.30 77.10
C MET A 1 -13.93 9.24 75.91
N GLY A 2 -14.72 9.07 74.87
CA GLY A 2 -15.96 8.34 74.59
C GLY A 2 -16.64 9.19 73.51
N PHE A 3 -16.97 8.63 72.34
CA PHE A 3 -17.79 9.29 71.31
C PHE A 3 -19.18 9.65 71.87
N PRO A 4 -19.89 10.65 71.29
CA PRO A 4 -20.90 10.30 70.28
C PRO A 4 -21.19 11.33 69.15
N ASN A 5 -21.50 10.75 67.99
CA ASN A 5 -22.64 10.98 67.07
C ASN A 5 -22.88 12.31 66.33
N ALA A 6 -22.68 12.21 65.00
CA ALA A 6 -23.68 12.32 63.93
C ALA A 6 -24.82 13.35 64.06
N TRP A 7 -24.80 14.33 63.13
CA TRP A 7 -25.99 15.06 62.70
C TRP A 7 -26.37 14.64 61.29
N SER A 8 -27.60 14.13 61.18
CA SER A 8 -28.34 13.84 59.96
C SER A 8 -29.23 15.04 59.64
N VAL A 9 -29.35 15.39 58.36
CA VAL A 9 -30.47 16.19 57.87
C VAL A 9 -31.06 15.45 56.67
N ASN A 10 -32.26 14.92 56.87
CA ASN A 10 -33.14 14.36 55.86
C ASN A 10 -33.69 15.49 54.98
N VAL A 11 -33.71 15.27 53.68
CA VAL A 11 -34.64 15.97 52.78
C VAL A 11 -35.35 14.90 51.97
N ASP A 12 -36.64 14.74 52.27
CA ASP A 12 -37.57 13.82 51.63
C ASP A 12 -37.87 14.26 50.19
N PHE A 13 -37.76 13.32 49.24
CA PHE A 13 -38.35 13.45 47.91
C PHE A 13 -39.58 12.54 47.79
N PRO A 14 -40.69 13.03 47.21
CA PRO A 14 -41.96 12.32 47.19
C PRO A 14 -41.93 11.08 46.29
N ARG A 15 -42.51 9.98 46.81
CA ARG A 15 -42.86 8.77 46.06
C ARG A 15 -44.18 9.00 45.31
N PHE A 16 -44.16 8.86 43.98
CA PHE A 16 -45.34 8.62 43.14
C PHE A 16 -44.96 7.70 41.96
N PRO A 17 -45.93 7.00 41.32
CA PRO A 17 -45.82 5.59 41.00
C PRO A 17 -45.36 5.33 39.56
N PHE A 18 -44.66 4.21 39.34
CA PHE A 18 -44.62 3.54 38.03
C PHE A 18 -46.06 3.23 37.60
N PRO A 19 -46.49 3.60 36.37
CA PRO A 19 -46.32 2.66 35.26
C PRO A 19 -46.20 3.31 33.84
N LEU A 20 -45.89 2.46 32.85
CA LEU A 20 -46.22 2.61 31.42
C LEU A 20 -45.16 3.13 30.41
N VAL A 21 -43.89 2.72 30.48
CA VAL A 21 -42.97 2.79 29.31
C VAL A 21 -42.22 1.47 29.02
N PHE A 22 -42.40 0.41 29.83
CA PHE A 22 -41.67 -0.86 29.65
C PHE A 22 -42.35 -1.92 28.76
N GLN A 23 -43.47 -1.63 28.11
CA GLN A 23 -44.14 -2.57 27.20
C GLN A 23 -43.84 -2.34 25.70
N THR A 24 -43.13 -1.28 25.32
CA THR A 24 -42.84 -0.95 23.91
C THR A 24 -41.42 -1.28 23.46
N MET A 25 -40.53 -1.77 24.33
CA MET A 25 -39.22 -2.30 23.93
C MET A 25 -39.18 -3.82 23.73
N ALA A 26 -40.03 -4.59 24.42
CA ALA A 26 -40.08 -6.04 24.27
C ALA A 26 -40.68 -6.52 22.92
N SER A 27 -41.47 -5.67 22.24
CA SER A 27 -42.00 -5.98 20.90
C SER A 27 -41.02 -5.63 19.77
N LYS A 28 -40.07 -4.71 19.98
CA LYS A 28 -39.02 -4.38 19.00
C LYS A 28 -37.77 -5.25 19.13
N MET A 29 -37.52 -5.87 20.29
CA MET A 29 -36.43 -6.84 20.47
C MET A 29 -36.72 -8.25 19.91
N LYS A 30 -37.96 -8.55 19.50
CA LYS A 30 -38.30 -9.81 18.81
C LYS A 30 -37.97 -9.83 17.31
N ILE A 31 -37.50 -8.72 16.73
CA ILE A 31 -37.12 -8.63 15.31
C ILE A 31 -35.60 -8.75 15.09
N ILE A 32 -34.79 -8.80 16.15
CA ILE A 32 -33.33 -8.99 16.06
C ILE A 32 -32.92 -10.25 16.84
N ALA A 33 -33.54 -11.38 16.52
CA ALA A 33 -33.15 -12.71 17.00
C ALA A 33 -32.49 -13.52 15.87
N GLY A 34 -31.55 -12.90 15.15
CA GLY A 34 -30.81 -13.52 14.05
C GLY A 34 -29.33 -13.12 13.96
N SER A 35 -28.81 -12.35 14.91
CA SER A 35 -27.41 -11.89 14.89
C SER A 35 -26.61 -12.51 16.04
N THR A 36 -25.56 -13.24 15.66
CA THR A 36 -24.52 -13.91 16.48
C THR A 36 -23.94 -13.05 17.61
N VAL A 37 -24.12 -11.73 17.54
CA VAL A 37 -23.69 -10.72 18.53
C VAL A 37 -24.38 -10.90 19.88
N ALA A 38 -25.66 -11.28 19.92
CA ALA A 38 -26.43 -11.36 21.17
C ALA A 38 -25.94 -12.49 22.10
N LEU A 39 -25.52 -13.62 21.53
CA LEU A 39 -24.99 -14.78 22.27
C LEU A 39 -23.62 -14.48 22.89
N ALA A 40 -22.76 -13.72 22.20
CA ALA A 40 -21.44 -13.34 22.71
C ALA A 40 -21.53 -12.43 23.95
N THR A 41 -22.46 -11.47 23.94
CA THR A 41 -22.72 -10.61 25.10
C THR A 41 -23.26 -11.37 26.31
N PHE A 42 -24.06 -12.42 26.10
CA PHE A 42 -24.62 -13.22 27.20
C PHE A 42 -23.55 -14.14 27.84
N GLY A 43 -22.65 -14.71 27.02
CA GLY A 43 -21.52 -15.51 27.51
C GLY A 43 -20.55 -14.69 28.36
N LEU A 44 -20.17 -13.48 27.89
CA LEU A 44 -19.30 -12.56 28.64
C LEU A 44 -19.93 -12.09 29.96
N PHE A 45 -21.24 -11.87 30.00
CA PHE A 45 -21.93 -11.43 31.21
C PHE A 45 -22.02 -12.53 32.28
N ASN A 46 -22.13 -13.80 31.86
CA ASN A 46 -22.17 -14.93 32.79
C ASN A 46 -20.78 -15.25 33.39
N ASP A 47 -19.71 -15.10 32.59
CA ASP A 47 -18.33 -15.25 33.07
C ASP A 47 -17.90 -14.13 34.03
N TYR A 48 -18.39 -12.90 33.79
CA TYR A 48 -18.19 -11.78 34.71
C TYR A 48 -18.88 -12.00 36.06
N ARG A 49 -20.04 -12.66 36.08
CA ARG A 49 -20.79 -12.93 37.32
C ARG A 49 -20.13 -14.01 38.19
N ASN A 50 -19.42 -14.95 37.57
CA ASN A 50 -18.81 -16.09 38.26
C ASN A 50 -17.38 -15.81 38.78
N SER A 51 -16.75 -14.68 38.42
CA SER A 51 -15.39 -14.34 38.88
C SER A 51 -15.39 -13.30 40.02
N LYS A 52 -15.91 -13.69 41.18
CA LYS A 52 -15.57 -13.04 42.45
C LYS A 52 -14.71 -13.97 43.31
N SER A 53 -13.44 -14.15 42.94
CA SER A 53 -12.38 -14.57 43.87
C SER A 53 -11.02 -14.60 43.16
N SER A 54 -10.08 -13.89 43.78
CA SER A 54 -8.61 -13.92 43.66
C SER A 54 -7.92 -13.51 42.34
N SER A 55 -7.09 -12.49 42.53
CA SER A 55 -5.91 -12.06 41.75
C SER A 55 -5.45 -13.00 40.63
N ARG A 56 -5.68 -12.61 39.37
CA ARG A 56 -4.87 -13.04 38.23
C ARG A 56 -4.82 -11.96 37.15
N SER A 57 -3.60 -11.75 36.67
CA SER A 57 -3.17 -10.88 35.58
C SER A 57 -4.13 -10.84 34.40
N TYR A 58 -4.47 -9.64 33.94
CA TYR A 58 -5.20 -9.40 32.69
C TYR A 58 -4.35 -9.83 31.49
N PHE A 59 -4.45 -11.10 31.10
CA PHE A 59 -4.17 -11.53 29.73
C PHE A 59 -5.28 -10.95 28.85
N PHE A 60 -5.02 -9.80 28.21
CA PHE A 60 -5.86 -9.34 27.11
C PHE A 60 -5.67 -10.31 25.95
N GLY A 61 -6.51 -11.34 25.91
CA GLY A 61 -6.52 -12.39 24.89
C GLY A 61 -6.67 -11.79 23.48
N ARG A 62 -5.86 -12.32 22.56
CA ARG A 62 -5.88 -12.09 21.10
C ARG A 62 -7.17 -12.58 20.42
N ASP A 63 -8.25 -12.83 21.16
CA ASP A 63 -9.46 -13.45 20.64
C ASP A 63 -10.41 -12.38 20.10
N ALA A 64 -10.16 -11.95 18.86
CA ALA A 64 -11.14 -11.23 18.08
C ALA A 64 -12.29 -12.18 17.70
N LEU A 65 -13.25 -12.40 18.61
CA LEU A 65 -14.44 -13.27 18.44
C LEU A 65 -15.39 -12.84 17.31
N ALA A 66 -15.06 -11.83 16.51
CA ALA A 66 -15.96 -11.16 15.57
C ALA A 66 -16.15 -11.88 14.22
N PHE A 67 -15.47 -13.01 13.96
CA PHE A 67 -15.50 -13.66 12.65
C PHE A 67 -15.57 -15.19 12.76
N SER A 68 -16.75 -15.73 13.07
CA SER A 68 -16.96 -17.18 13.08
C SER A 68 -18.28 -17.55 12.42
N HIS A 69 -18.29 -17.58 11.08
CA HIS A 69 -19.20 -18.45 10.31
C HIS A 69 -18.62 -18.68 8.92
N SER A 70 -17.87 -19.77 8.77
CA SER A 70 -17.57 -20.36 7.46
C SER A 70 -17.74 -21.86 7.58
N LYS A 71 -18.64 -22.41 6.75
CA LYS A 71 -18.90 -23.86 6.58
C LYS A 71 -19.22 -24.65 7.85
N GLY A 72 -19.97 -24.06 8.80
CA GLY A 72 -20.53 -24.80 9.93
C GLY A 72 -19.54 -25.23 11.02
N GLN A 73 -18.30 -24.73 11.00
CA GLN A 73 -17.31 -24.95 12.06
C GLN A 73 -17.03 -23.65 12.82
N TYR A 74 -16.96 -23.72 14.15
CA TYR A 74 -16.46 -22.63 14.98
C TYR A 74 -14.92 -22.70 14.99
N LEU A 75 -14.29 -21.97 14.08
CA LEU A 75 -12.84 -21.72 14.16
C LEU A 75 -12.58 -20.37 14.84
N ARG A 76 -11.48 -20.27 15.59
CA ARG A 76 -10.97 -19.02 16.14
C ARG A 76 -10.49 -18.10 15.00
N PHE A 77 -10.42 -16.79 15.25
CA PHE A 77 -9.96 -15.83 14.23
C PHE A 77 -8.59 -16.20 13.65
N ASP A 78 -7.64 -16.59 14.51
CA ASP A 78 -6.30 -17.01 14.10
C ASP A 78 -6.28 -18.35 13.34
N GLU A 79 -7.33 -19.17 13.45
CA GLU A 79 -7.48 -20.40 12.66
C GLU A 79 -8.04 -20.09 11.26
N TYR A 80 -8.89 -19.06 11.13
CA TYR A 80 -9.33 -18.54 9.83
C TYR A 80 -8.26 -17.71 9.12
N PHE A 81 -7.46 -16.98 9.89
CA PHE A 81 -6.43 -16.06 9.40
C PHE A 81 -5.13 -16.31 10.19
N PRO A 82 -4.40 -17.40 9.90
CA PRO A 82 -3.13 -17.67 10.57
C PRO A 82 -2.17 -16.50 10.30
N ARG A 83 -1.66 -15.90 11.37
CA ARG A 83 -0.70 -14.80 11.33
C ARG A 83 0.66 -15.30 11.77
N GLY A 84 1.70 -14.96 11.01
CA GLY A 84 3.06 -15.02 11.52
C GLY A 84 3.30 -13.97 12.61
N GLU A 85 4.33 -14.17 13.42
CA GLU A 85 4.85 -13.08 14.25
C GLU A 85 5.68 -12.13 13.39
N TRP A 86 5.73 -10.86 13.80
CA TRP A 86 6.57 -9.87 13.12
C TRP A 86 8.05 -10.20 13.37
N ASP A 87 8.80 -10.43 12.30
CA ASP A 87 10.26 -10.55 12.33
C ASP A 87 10.88 -9.15 12.42
N ASP A 88 11.52 -8.82 13.54
CA ASP A 88 12.16 -7.51 13.75
C ASP A 88 13.53 -7.39 13.05
N ASN A 89 14.12 -8.49 12.59
CA ASN A 89 15.37 -8.55 11.83
C ASN A 89 15.16 -8.89 10.35
N TRP A 90 13.97 -8.59 9.80
CA TRP A 90 13.58 -8.87 8.41
C TRP A 90 14.53 -8.31 7.33
N ASP A 91 15.28 -7.25 7.65
CA ASP A 91 16.27 -6.61 6.78
C ASP A 91 17.72 -6.95 7.12
N PHE A 92 17.94 -7.89 8.05
CA PHE A 92 19.24 -8.33 8.55
C PHE A 92 20.09 -7.21 9.17
N ARG A 93 19.44 -6.17 9.71
CA ARG A 93 20.10 -4.99 10.29
C ARG A 93 19.68 -4.70 11.73
N SER A 94 19.03 -5.64 12.42
CA SER A 94 18.74 -5.48 13.84
C SER A 94 20.04 -5.26 14.62
N PRO A 95 20.14 -4.20 15.46
CA PRO A 95 21.40 -3.81 16.10
C PRO A 95 22.07 -4.94 16.86
N GLU A 96 21.28 -5.78 17.53
CA GLU A 96 21.75 -6.94 18.29
C GLU A 96 22.50 -7.96 17.42
N TYR A 97 22.10 -8.10 16.15
CA TYR A 97 22.70 -9.01 15.19
C TYR A 97 23.91 -8.40 14.45
N LEU A 98 24.10 -7.08 14.54
CA LEU A 98 25.24 -6.38 13.92
C LEU A 98 26.45 -6.28 14.85
N VAL A 99 26.28 -6.57 16.14
CA VAL A 99 27.37 -6.56 17.11
C VAL A 99 28.16 -7.88 17.03
N SER A 100 29.48 -7.80 17.15
CA SER A 100 30.34 -9.00 17.21
C SER A 100 30.02 -9.83 18.44
N ARG A 101 29.52 -11.05 18.23
CA ARG A 101 29.15 -11.98 19.30
C ARG A 101 30.26 -12.22 20.32
N LYS A 102 31.49 -12.48 19.85
CA LYS A 102 32.66 -12.71 20.73
C LYS A 102 32.96 -11.49 21.61
N LYS A 103 32.88 -10.27 21.05
CA LYS A 103 33.10 -9.05 21.82
C LYS A 103 31.95 -8.79 22.80
N TYR A 104 30.71 -9.04 22.36
CA TYR A 104 29.52 -8.86 23.18
C TYR A 104 29.53 -9.77 24.42
N GLU A 105 29.85 -11.06 24.24
CA GLU A 105 29.90 -12.03 25.35
C GLU A 105 30.95 -11.67 26.41
N LEU A 106 32.09 -11.10 26.00
CA LEU A 106 33.18 -10.67 26.89
C LEU A 106 32.99 -9.28 27.50
N ALA A 107 32.07 -8.47 26.98
CA ALA A 107 31.84 -7.10 27.41
C ALA A 107 30.98 -7.03 28.67
N SER A 108 31.20 -5.99 29.47
CA SER A 108 30.30 -5.60 30.57
C SER A 108 28.94 -5.15 30.04
N GLU A 109 27.93 -5.08 30.92
CA GLU A 109 26.58 -4.65 30.56
C GLU A 109 26.55 -3.25 29.91
N SER A 110 27.26 -2.28 30.50
CA SER A 110 27.40 -0.92 29.95
C SER A 110 28.07 -0.90 28.57
N GLU A 111 29.10 -1.72 28.36
CA GLU A 111 29.75 -1.83 27.04
C GLU A 111 28.83 -2.46 26.01
N ARG A 112 28.06 -3.50 26.38
CA ARG A 112 27.05 -4.12 25.51
C ARG A 112 26.01 -3.11 25.04
N GLU A 113 25.48 -2.30 25.96
CA GLU A 113 24.55 -1.22 25.63
C GLU A 113 25.15 -0.21 24.65
N GLN A 114 26.40 0.21 24.89
CA GLN A 114 27.10 1.13 23.97
C GLN A 114 27.31 0.52 22.58
N MET A 115 27.67 -0.77 22.51
CA MET A 115 27.84 -1.49 21.24
C MET A 115 26.53 -1.55 20.45
N VAL A 116 25.42 -1.91 21.10
CA VAL A 116 24.09 -1.97 20.47
C VAL A 116 23.64 -0.57 20.06
N LYS A 117 23.81 0.43 20.93
CA LYS A 117 23.49 1.83 20.63
C LYS A 117 24.28 2.35 19.43
N GLY A 118 25.56 2.00 19.32
CA GLY A 118 26.41 2.35 18.17
C GLY A 118 25.98 1.71 16.85
N LYS A 119 25.20 0.61 16.89
CA LYS A 119 24.61 -0.05 15.71
C LYS A 119 23.13 0.27 15.50
N THR A 120 22.55 1.09 16.38
CA THR A 120 21.14 1.45 16.30
C THR A 120 20.95 2.58 15.29
N ALA A 121 20.08 2.35 14.31
CA ALA A 121 19.65 3.41 13.40
C ALA A 121 18.96 4.52 14.19
N THR A 122 19.14 5.77 13.78
CA THR A 122 18.47 6.93 14.41
C THR A 122 17.49 7.64 13.48
N ALA A 123 17.66 7.47 12.17
CA ALA A 123 16.85 8.12 11.14
C ALA A 123 15.75 7.21 10.57
N THR A 124 14.65 7.83 10.15
CA THR A 124 13.56 7.21 9.40
C THR A 124 13.84 7.33 7.90
N ARG A 125 13.54 6.27 7.14
CA ARG A 125 13.58 6.31 5.67
C ARG A 125 12.16 6.36 5.11
N ASN A 126 11.88 7.37 4.29
CA ASN A 126 10.63 7.54 3.57
C ASN A 126 10.85 7.15 2.11
N ILE A 127 10.32 5.99 1.72
CA ILE A 127 10.54 5.38 0.42
C ILE A 127 9.29 5.58 -0.43
N ILE A 128 9.42 6.42 -1.46
CA ILE A 128 8.36 6.81 -2.38
C ILE A 128 8.49 5.98 -3.65
N LEU A 129 7.63 4.98 -3.79
CA LEU A 129 7.57 4.10 -4.95
C LEU A 129 6.61 4.68 -5.98
N ILE A 130 7.08 4.91 -7.20
CA ILE A 130 6.32 5.46 -8.31
C ILE A 130 6.24 4.44 -9.45
N ARG A 131 5.01 4.10 -9.84
CA ARG A 131 4.79 3.29 -11.04
C ARG A 131 5.04 4.13 -12.29
N HIS A 132 5.70 3.60 -13.31
CA HIS A 132 5.85 4.28 -14.60
C HIS A 132 4.52 4.76 -15.22
N GLY A 133 4.60 5.75 -16.11
CA GLY A 133 3.46 6.26 -16.88
C GLY A 133 2.93 5.28 -17.93
N GLN A 134 1.76 5.61 -18.49
CA GLN A 134 1.11 4.88 -19.57
C GLN A 134 2.03 4.74 -20.79
N TYR A 135 2.21 3.51 -21.29
CA TYR A 135 3.19 3.21 -22.34
C TYR A 135 2.60 2.41 -23.50
N GLN A 136 3.36 2.32 -24.59
CA GLN A 136 2.97 1.58 -25.80
C GLN A 136 3.20 0.07 -25.59
N ILE A 137 2.20 -0.65 -25.08
CA ILE A 137 2.32 -2.10 -24.76
C ILE A 137 2.75 -2.93 -25.98
N ASN A 138 2.19 -2.63 -27.15
CA ASN A 138 2.42 -3.37 -28.39
C ASN A 138 3.69 -2.93 -29.14
N SER A 139 4.43 -1.94 -28.63
CA SER A 139 5.70 -1.52 -29.20
C SER A 139 6.85 -2.32 -28.58
N PRO A 140 7.83 -2.80 -29.37
CA PRO A 140 8.99 -3.50 -28.81
C PRO A 140 9.76 -2.62 -27.81
N ASP A 141 9.83 -1.32 -28.05
CA ASP A 141 10.59 -0.39 -27.23
C ASP A 141 9.85 0.03 -25.95
N LYS A 142 8.52 -0.13 -25.91
CA LYS A 142 7.68 0.15 -24.73
C LYS A 142 7.88 1.57 -24.14
N PHE A 143 8.03 2.60 -24.98
CA PHE A 143 8.10 4.00 -24.57
C PHE A 143 6.75 4.56 -24.09
N LEU A 144 6.79 5.69 -23.36
CA LEU A 144 5.60 6.38 -22.90
C LEU A 144 4.73 6.85 -24.06
N THR A 145 3.42 6.78 -23.86
CA THR A 145 2.43 7.30 -24.81
C THR A 145 2.48 8.83 -24.89
N GLN A 146 2.35 9.35 -26.10
CA GLN A 146 2.26 10.77 -26.42
C GLN A 146 0.82 11.13 -26.82
N LEU A 147 0.36 12.32 -26.43
CA LEU A 147 -0.88 12.89 -26.97
C LEU A 147 -0.66 13.26 -28.45
N GLY A 148 -1.55 12.81 -29.33
CA GLY A 148 -1.65 13.38 -30.68
C GLY A 148 -0.67 12.86 -31.75
N GLY A 149 -0.07 11.68 -31.63
CA GLY A 149 0.90 11.14 -32.61
C GLY A 149 0.40 10.88 -34.06
N PHE A 150 -0.79 11.34 -34.44
CA PHE A 150 -1.35 11.17 -35.79
C PHE A 150 -1.48 12.46 -36.61
N THR A 151 -0.93 13.60 -36.14
CA THR A 151 -1.24 14.91 -36.75
C THR A 151 -0.73 15.13 -38.18
N THR A 152 0.18 14.32 -38.71
CA THR A 152 0.75 14.55 -40.06
C THR A 152 0.22 13.57 -41.10
N PHE A 153 0.10 12.28 -40.75
CA PHE A 153 -0.43 11.26 -41.66
C PHE A 153 -1.97 11.35 -41.77
N SER A 154 -2.68 11.60 -40.67
CA SER A 154 -4.15 11.69 -40.71
C SER A 154 -4.62 12.94 -41.44
N LYS A 155 -3.89 14.06 -41.39
CA LYS A 155 -4.22 15.26 -42.18
C LYS A 155 -4.07 15.02 -43.67
N LYS A 156 -2.98 14.37 -44.12
CA LYS A 156 -2.78 14.03 -45.54
C LYS A 156 -3.81 12.99 -46.03
N LEU A 157 -4.09 11.98 -45.20
CA LEU A 157 -5.10 10.96 -45.50
C LEU A 157 -6.51 11.57 -45.53
N GLN A 158 -6.85 12.47 -44.60
CA GLN A 158 -8.11 13.22 -44.62
C GLN A 158 -8.24 14.09 -45.88
N THR A 159 -7.19 14.81 -46.27
CA THR A 159 -7.18 15.61 -47.49
C THR A 159 -7.35 14.74 -48.74
N PHE A 160 -6.68 13.58 -48.79
CA PHE A 160 -6.78 12.64 -49.90
C PHE A 160 -8.18 12.00 -49.99
N ILE A 161 -8.74 11.56 -48.86
CA ILE A 161 -10.11 11.05 -48.75
C ILE A 161 -11.09 12.13 -49.21
N ASN A 162 -11.02 13.35 -48.67
CA ASN A 162 -11.91 14.44 -49.07
C ASN A 162 -11.80 14.78 -50.58
N LEU A 163 -10.64 14.57 -51.21
CA LEU A 163 -10.45 14.77 -52.64
C LEU A 163 -11.14 13.68 -53.48
N VAL A 164 -10.99 12.41 -53.07
CA VAL A 164 -11.53 11.24 -53.78
C VAL A 164 -13.05 11.14 -53.65
N TYR A 165 -13.61 11.54 -52.50
CA TYR A 165 -15.06 11.43 -52.26
C TYR A 165 -15.89 12.59 -52.82
N LYS A 166 -15.29 13.76 -53.11
CA LYS A 166 -15.97 14.83 -53.87
C LYS A 166 -16.32 14.43 -55.31
N SER A 167 -15.72 13.36 -55.81
CA SER A 167 -15.90 12.86 -57.18
C SER A 167 -16.89 11.69 -57.29
N VAL A 168 -17.44 11.18 -56.19
CA VAL A 168 -18.36 10.03 -56.21
C VAL A 168 -19.51 10.28 -55.23
N ASP A 169 -20.72 10.52 -55.74
CA ASP A 169 -21.97 10.75 -54.98
C ASP A 169 -22.43 9.49 -54.23
N LEU A 170 -21.62 9.01 -53.29
CA LEU A 170 -21.93 7.88 -52.41
C LEU A 170 -22.22 8.41 -51.01
N CYS A 171 -23.50 8.38 -50.63
CA CYS A 171 -24.00 8.76 -49.32
C CYS A 171 -23.68 7.68 -48.28
N PHE A 172 -22.40 7.51 -47.95
CA PHE A 172 -21.97 6.71 -46.79
C PHE A 172 -21.77 7.66 -45.61
N ASP A 173 -22.36 7.37 -44.44
CA ASP A 173 -22.27 8.20 -43.23
C ASP A 173 -20.87 8.11 -42.59
N PHE A 174 -19.91 8.72 -43.29
CA PHE A 174 -18.52 8.78 -42.91
C PHE A 174 -18.34 9.66 -41.67
N GLU A 175 -19.22 10.62 -41.42
CA GLU A 175 -19.22 11.42 -40.19
C GLU A 175 -19.42 10.54 -38.95
N SER A 176 -20.36 9.61 -38.98
CA SER A 176 -20.60 8.65 -37.90
C SER A 176 -19.45 7.68 -37.72
N LEU A 177 -18.90 7.14 -38.82
CA LEU A 177 -17.75 6.22 -38.78
C LEU A 177 -16.49 6.93 -38.27
N TRP A 178 -16.23 8.14 -38.78
CA TRP A 178 -15.11 9.00 -38.39
C TRP A 178 -15.26 9.48 -36.94
N LYS A 179 -16.46 9.88 -36.50
CA LYS A 179 -16.75 10.18 -35.08
C LYS A 179 -16.51 8.96 -34.21
N LYS A 180 -16.94 7.74 -34.58
CA LYS A 180 -16.66 6.51 -33.83
C LYS A 180 -15.17 6.20 -33.75
N THR A 181 -14.43 6.33 -34.85
CA THR A 181 -12.97 6.15 -34.88
C THR A 181 -12.24 7.21 -34.04
N LEU A 182 -12.59 8.49 -34.17
CA LEU A 182 -12.07 9.58 -33.34
C LEU A 182 -12.47 9.47 -31.86
N LEU A 183 -13.66 8.98 -31.54
CA LEU A 183 -14.10 8.73 -30.15
C LEU A 183 -13.35 7.54 -29.54
N SER A 184 -12.99 6.54 -30.34
CA SER A 184 -12.10 5.46 -29.94
C SER A 184 -10.64 5.94 -29.75
N GLU A 185 -10.19 6.93 -30.54
CA GLU A 185 -8.86 7.55 -30.44
C GLU A 185 -8.78 8.67 -29.37
N LYS A 186 -9.90 9.28 -28.98
CA LYS A 186 -10.00 10.39 -28.00
C LYS A 186 -9.65 10.00 -26.56
N ARG A 187 -9.40 8.72 -26.26
CA ARG A 187 -8.94 8.27 -24.92
C ARG A 187 -7.48 7.81 -24.92
N LYS A 188 -6.63 8.34 -25.79
CA LYS A 188 -5.17 8.13 -25.69
C LYS A 188 -4.61 9.02 -24.57
N VAL A 189 -4.70 8.55 -23.33
CA VAL A 189 -4.04 9.18 -22.18
C VAL A 189 -2.53 9.19 -22.43
N SER A 190 -1.86 10.32 -22.23
CA SER A 190 -0.40 10.41 -22.36
C SER A 190 0.29 10.06 -21.05
N GLY A 191 1.18 9.08 -21.12
CA GLY A 191 2.08 8.72 -20.03
C GLY A 191 3.11 9.80 -19.72
N ARG A 192 3.51 10.61 -20.72
CA ARG A 192 4.39 11.76 -20.49
C ARG A 192 3.70 12.83 -19.67
N GLU A 193 2.42 13.10 -19.97
CA GLU A 193 1.62 14.04 -19.19
C GLU A 193 1.39 13.53 -17.75
N GLN A 194 1.10 12.23 -17.57
CA GLN A 194 1.02 11.63 -16.23
C GLN A 194 2.34 11.82 -15.46
N ALA A 195 3.48 11.56 -16.11
CA ALA A 195 4.81 11.71 -15.51
C ALA A 195 5.12 13.17 -15.12
N GLU A 196 4.67 14.13 -15.93
CA GLU A 196 4.80 15.56 -15.62
C GLU A 196 3.96 15.94 -14.40
N LEU A 197 2.73 15.45 -14.30
CA LEU A 197 1.84 15.73 -13.19
C LEU A 197 2.35 15.16 -11.87
N VAL A 198 2.87 13.92 -11.86
CA VAL A 198 3.48 13.36 -10.65
C VAL A 198 4.77 14.11 -10.29
N GLY A 199 5.57 14.53 -11.28
CA GLY A 199 6.74 15.39 -11.05
C GLY A 199 6.38 16.71 -10.38
N LYS A 200 5.33 17.40 -10.88
CA LYS A 200 4.79 18.63 -10.27
C LYS A 200 4.26 18.38 -8.86
N ARG A 201 3.61 17.25 -8.62
CA ARG A 201 3.13 16.84 -7.29
C ARG A 201 4.28 16.68 -6.30
N LEU A 202 5.39 16.09 -6.72
CA LEU A 202 6.58 15.97 -5.89
C LEU A 202 7.23 17.33 -5.63
N ALA A 203 7.42 18.14 -6.67
CA ALA A 203 8.05 19.46 -6.55
C ALA A 203 7.28 20.41 -5.62
N THR A 204 5.94 20.34 -5.64
CA THR A 204 5.05 21.16 -4.80
C THR A 204 4.89 20.65 -3.37
N SER A 205 5.47 19.49 -3.03
CA SER A 205 5.33 18.89 -1.70
C SER A 205 6.12 19.61 -0.60
N GLY A 206 7.11 20.42 -0.95
CA GLY A 206 8.05 21.04 -0.01
C GLY A 206 9.09 20.07 0.58
N ILE A 207 9.13 18.82 0.11
CA ILE A 207 10.07 17.80 0.55
C ILE A 207 11.37 17.91 -0.25
N LYS A 208 12.51 17.85 0.45
CA LYS A 208 13.82 17.65 -0.18
C LYS A 208 14.04 16.15 -0.38
N PHE A 209 14.18 15.72 -1.63
CA PHE A 209 14.45 14.31 -1.96
C PHE A 209 15.96 14.05 -1.97
N ASP A 210 16.39 12.97 -1.33
CA ASP A 210 17.81 12.58 -1.25
C ASP A 210 18.30 11.94 -2.55
N GLU A 211 17.46 11.13 -3.18
CA GLU A 211 17.77 10.50 -4.47
C GLU A 211 16.52 10.05 -5.24
N VAL A 212 16.69 9.96 -6.56
CA VAL A 212 15.74 9.35 -7.49
C VAL A 212 16.40 8.15 -8.15
N VAL A 213 15.97 6.94 -7.82
CA VAL A 213 16.42 5.69 -8.44
C VAL A 213 15.41 5.24 -9.49
N MET A 214 15.86 4.89 -10.69
CA MET A 214 14.97 4.47 -11.77
C MET A 214 15.33 3.10 -12.32
N SER A 215 14.31 2.30 -12.64
CA SER A 215 14.48 1.08 -13.44
C SER A 215 15.03 1.44 -14.83
N THR A 216 15.86 0.56 -15.39
CA THR A 216 16.48 0.73 -16.71
C THR A 216 15.51 0.53 -17.88
N MET A 217 14.31 -0.04 -17.67
CA MET A 217 13.32 -0.18 -18.75
C MET A 217 12.83 1.18 -19.26
N ASN A 218 12.73 1.33 -20.58
CA ASN A 218 12.41 2.59 -21.28
C ASN A 218 11.26 3.40 -20.64
N ARG A 219 10.10 2.78 -20.38
CA ARG A 219 8.95 3.45 -19.74
C ARG A 219 9.27 4.04 -18.36
N ALA A 220 10.07 3.36 -17.54
CA ALA A 220 10.45 3.85 -16.21
C ALA A 220 11.52 4.93 -16.32
N THR A 221 12.53 4.73 -17.17
CA THR A 221 13.56 5.73 -17.49
C THR A 221 12.96 7.04 -18.00
N GLU A 222 12.03 6.98 -18.96
CA GLU A 222 11.35 8.19 -19.47
C GLU A 222 10.51 8.87 -18.37
N THR A 223 9.78 8.09 -17.56
CA THR A 223 8.99 8.64 -16.45
C THR A 223 9.89 9.39 -15.46
N ALA A 224 11.00 8.77 -15.04
CA ALA A 224 11.94 9.36 -14.10
C ALA A 224 12.62 10.61 -14.66
N LYS A 225 13.00 10.61 -15.94
CA LYS A 225 13.58 11.79 -16.60
C LYS A 225 12.61 12.97 -16.63
N ILE A 226 11.32 12.73 -16.88
CA ILE A 226 10.30 13.79 -16.85
C ILE A 226 10.09 14.30 -15.41
N ILE A 227 10.08 13.41 -14.41
CA ILE A 227 10.02 13.81 -12.99
C ILE A 227 11.21 14.70 -12.62
N LEU A 228 12.43 14.30 -13.01
CA LEU A 228 13.66 15.04 -12.71
C LEU A 228 13.66 16.45 -13.29
N GLN A 229 12.99 16.69 -14.43
CA GLN A 229 12.82 18.05 -14.99
C GLN A 229 11.99 18.98 -14.11
N GLN A 230 11.17 18.44 -13.20
CA GLN A 230 10.36 19.21 -12.25
C GLN A 230 11.07 19.41 -10.90
N LEU A 231 12.17 18.69 -10.65
CA LEU A 231 12.96 18.76 -9.42
C LEU A 231 14.19 19.69 -9.62
N PRO A 232 14.91 20.07 -8.54
CA PRO A 232 16.15 20.84 -8.67
C PRO A 232 17.16 20.19 -9.62
N LYS A 233 17.92 20.99 -10.37
CA LYS A 233 18.84 20.50 -11.42
C LYS A 233 19.90 19.54 -10.88
N GLU A 234 20.30 19.72 -9.63
CA GLU A 234 21.32 18.94 -8.93
C GLU A 234 20.74 17.68 -8.25
N GLN A 235 19.47 17.35 -8.47
CA GLN A 235 18.84 16.18 -7.88
C GLN A 235 19.62 14.90 -8.22
N LYS A 236 20.18 14.27 -7.19
CA LYS A 236 20.90 13.00 -7.32
C LYS A 236 19.97 11.95 -7.94
N SER A 237 20.45 11.30 -9.00
CA SER A 237 19.69 10.24 -9.67
C SER A 237 20.59 9.06 -10.04
N LEU A 238 20.01 7.86 -10.03
CA LEU A 238 20.69 6.59 -10.28
C LEU A 238 19.80 5.66 -11.10
N SER A 239 20.41 4.82 -11.93
CA SER A 239 19.71 3.73 -12.64
C SER A 239 19.98 2.39 -11.98
N CYS A 240 18.98 1.50 -11.93
CA CYS A 240 19.13 0.17 -11.35
C CYS A 240 18.34 -0.89 -12.12
N SER A 241 19.05 -1.87 -12.69
CA SER A 241 18.43 -3.01 -13.41
C SER A 241 17.73 -4.01 -12.50
N LEU A 242 18.03 -4.03 -11.19
CA LEU A 242 17.31 -4.88 -10.25
C LEU A 242 15.82 -4.48 -10.16
N LEU A 243 15.49 -3.22 -10.44
CA LEU A 243 14.13 -2.67 -10.40
C LEU A 243 13.32 -2.92 -11.70
N GLU A 244 13.83 -3.67 -12.68
CA GLU A 244 13.06 -4.03 -13.88
C GLU A 244 11.82 -4.87 -13.56
N GLU A 245 10.79 -4.82 -14.40
CA GLU A 245 9.56 -5.58 -14.18
C GLU A 245 9.83 -7.08 -14.28
N GLY A 246 9.03 -7.88 -13.58
CA GLY A 246 9.08 -9.34 -13.64
C GLY A 246 8.02 -9.97 -12.75
N PRO A 247 7.79 -11.29 -12.87
CA PRO A 247 6.95 -12.04 -11.94
C PRO A 247 7.73 -12.36 -10.65
N PRO A 248 7.37 -11.78 -9.48
CA PRO A 248 8.17 -11.92 -8.26
C PRO A 248 7.91 -13.23 -7.50
N TYR A 249 6.66 -13.71 -7.53
CA TYR A 249 6.21 -14.90 -6.80
C TYR A 249 4.88 -15.40 -7.40
N PRO A 250 4.58 -16.71 -7.42
CA PRO A 250 3.29 -17.22 -7.90
C PRO A 250 2.10 -16.61 -7.13
N PRO A 251 1.14 -15.94 -7.81
CA PRO A 251 0.02 -15.29 -7.14
C PRO A 251 -1.06 -16.29 -6.68
N VAL A 252 -1.75 -15.94 -5.60
CA VAL A 252 -2.99 -16.62 -5.15
C VAL A 252 -4.07 -15.57 -4.91
N PRO A 253 -5.25 -15.65 -5.55
CA PRO A 253 -5.65 -16.65 -6.53
C PRO A 253 -4.83 -16.57 -7.82
N ASP A 254 -4.85 -17.64 -8.61
CA ASP A 254 -4.24 -17.65 -9.93
C ASP A 254 -5.02 -16.75 -10.90
N VAL A 255 -4.36 -16.30 -11.96
CA VAL A 255 -4.97 -15.49 -13.01
C VAL A 255 -4.90 -16.23 -14.34
N SER A 256 -6.04 -16.37 -15.01
CA SER A 256 -6.17 -17.22 -16.19
C SER A 256 -5.38 -16.72 -17.40
N HIS A 257 -5.31 -15.39 -17.59
CA HIS A 257 -4.74 -14.73 -18.77
C HIS A 257 -3.24 -14.40 -18.64
N TRP A 258 -2.63 -14.65 -17.48
CA TRP A 258 -1.23 -14.34 -17.21
C TRP A 258 -0.58 -15.50 -16.45
N LYS A 259 0.20 -16.32 -17.17
CA LYS A 259 0.83 -17.52 -16.62
C LYS A 259 2.28 -17.62 -17.07
N PRO A 260 3.19 -16.85 -16.45
CA PRO A 260 4.62 -17.00 -16.70
C PRO A 260 5.07 -18.43 -16.38
N PRO A 261 6.08 -18.97 -17.10
CA PRO A 261 6.70 -20.23 -16.74
C PRO A 261 7.37 -20.16 -15.37
N ALA A 262 7.46 -21.30 -14.68
CA ALA A 262 8.05 -21.38 -13.34
C ALA A 262 9.50 -20.84 -13.28
N SER A 263 10.26 -20.99 -14.36
CA SER A 263 11.62 -20.47 -14.48
C SER A 263 11.71 -18.94 -14.38
N GLU A 264 10.72 -18.21 -14.91
CA GLU A 264 10.68 -16.75 -14.82
C GLU A 264 10.48 -16.29 -13.37
N PHE A 265 9.59 -16.95 -12.61
CA PHE A 265 9.42 -16.67 -11.18
C PHE A 265 10.71 -16.88 -10.39
N PHE A 266 11.53 -17.86 -10.75
CA PHE A 266 12.80 -18.13 -10.07
C PHE A 266 13.83 -17.01 -10.33
N VAL A 267 14.04 -16.66 -11.60
CA VAL A 267 15.03 -15.66 -12.00
C VAL A 267 14.60 -14.26 -11.55
N ASP A 268 13.37 -13.86 -11.87
CA ASP A 268 12.89 -12.52 -11.55
C ASP A 268 12.53 -12.37 -10.08
N GLY A 269 12.03 -13.43 -9.43
CA GLY A 269 11.84 -13.44 -7.98
C GLY A 269 13.13 -13.16 -7.22
N ALA A 270 14.23 -13.84 -7.58
CA ALA A 270 15.53 -13.61 -6.95
C ALA A 270 16.07 -12.19 -7.21
N ARG A 271 15.90 -11.68 -8.43
CA ARG A 271 16.31 -10.31 -8.80
C ARG A 271 15.51 -9.25 -8.05
N ILE A 272 14.19 -9.40 -7.97
CA ILE A 272 13.30 -8.45 -7.27
C ILE A 272 13.52 -8.53 -5.75
N GLU A 273 13.76 -9.71 -5.18
CA GLU A 273 14.16 -9.84 -3.78
C GLU A 273 15.51 -9.16 -3.50
N SER A 274 16.47 -9.26 -4.43
CA SER A 274 17.74 -8.53 -4.33
C SER A 274 17.52 -7.00 -4.39
N ALA A 275 16.58 -6.54 -5.23
CA ALA A 275 16.18 -5.14 -5.28
C ALA A 275 15.55 -4.70 -3.94
N PHE A 276 14.69 -5.53 -3.35
CA PHE A 276 14.07 -5.28 -2.05
C PHE A 276 15.14 -5.10 -0.96
N ARG A 277 16.07 -6.05 -0.82
CA ARG A 277 17.15 -5.98 0.19
C ARG A 277 18.07 -4.77 -0.01
N LYS A 278 18.30 -4.37 -1.26
CA LYS A 278 19.13 -3.21 -1.58
C LYS A 278 18.46 -1.89 -1.22
N HIS A 279 17.15 -1.76 -1.46
CA HIS A 279 16.48 -0.47 -1.38
C HIS A 279 15.58 -0.30 -0.15
N ILE A 280 14.99 -1.38 0.36
CA ILE A 280 14.03 -1.37 1.47
C ILE A 280 14.71 -1.98 2.70
N HIS A 281 15.22 -1.12 3.59
CA HIS A 281 15.85 -1.53 4.84
C HIS A 281 15.91 -0.34 5.82
N ARG A 282 16.25 -0.55 7.09
CA ARG A 282 16.47 0.54 8.04
C ARG A 282 17.68 1.42 7.67
N ALA A 283 17.68 2.66 8.14
CA ALA A 283 18.81 3.58 7.94
C ALA A 283 20.12 3.00 8.49
N ALA A 284 21.24 3.43 7.92
CA ALA A 284 22.55 3.12 8.49
C ALA A 284 22.72 3.90 9.82
N PRO A 285 23.44 3.37 10.83
CA PRO A 285 23.67 4.08 12.10
C PRO A 285 24.35 5.45 11.93
N GLU A 286 25.08 5.64 10.83
CA GLU A 286 25.75 6.87 10.47
C GLU A 286 24.77 7.96 9.97
N GLN A 287 23.60 7.58 9.44
CA GLN A 287 22.59 8.51 8.97
C GLN A 287 21.86 9.17 10.15
N LYS A 288 21.96 10.49 10.25
CA LYS A 288 21.39 11.28 11.37
C LYS A 288 20.04 11.92 11.07
N GLU A 289 19.80 12.26 9.81
CA GLU A 289 18.56 12.90 9.36
C GLU A 289 17.65 11.92 8.62
N ASP A 290 16.35 12.13 8.70
CA ASP A 290 15.36 11.39 7.93
C ASP A 290 15.58 11.58 6.43
N SER A 291 15.43 10.50 5.65
CA SER A 291 15.57 10.55 4.19
C SER A 291 14.23 10.42 3.45
N TYR A 292 14.18 10.98 2.25
CA TYR A 292 13.09 10.86 1.28
C TYR A 292 13.64 10.40 -0.07
N GLU A 293 13.36 9.14 -0.41
CA GLU A 293 13.98 8.44 -1.53
C GLU A 293 12.90 8.04 -2.54
N VAL A 294 13.06 8.42 -3.81
CA VAL A 294 12.08 8.13 -4.86
C VAL A 294 12.57 6.97 -5.71
N LEU A 295 11.75 5.94 -5.89
CA LEU A 295 12.02 4.81 -6.77
C LEU A 295 10.98 4.76 -7.88
N VAL A 296 11.40 4.96 -9.14
CA VAL A 296 10.54 4.87 -10.32
C VAL A 296 10.69 3.50 -10.97
N CYS A 297 9.68 2.65 -10.85
CA CYS A 297 9.71 1.26 -11.32
C CYS A 297 8.32 0.78 -11.81
N HIS A 298 7.94 -0.45 -11.48
CA HIS A 298 6.83 -1.17 -12.11
C HIS A 298 5.88 -1.81 -11.09
N ALA A 299 4.72 -2.25 -11.57
CA ALA A 299 3.64 -2.64 -10.67
C ALA A 299 4.00 -3.87 -9.83
N ASN A 300 4.55 -4.92 -10.43
CA ASN A 300 4.78 -6.17 -9.71
C ASN A 300 5.89 -6.01 -8.68
N VAL A 301 6.94 -5.26 -9.03
CA VAL A 301 8.02 -4.87 -8.10
C VAL A 301 7.46 -4.13 -6.88
N ILE A 302 6.64 -3.10 -7.09
CA ILE A 302 6.05 -2.31 -5.99
C ILE A 302 5.15 -3.17 -5.11
N ARG A 303 4.27 -3.98 -5.73
CA ARG A 303 3.36 -4.88 -5.00
C ARG A 303 4.13 -5.89 -4.15
N TYR A 304 5.18 -6.48 -4.71
CA TYR A 304 6.05 -7.39 -3.97
C TYR A 304 6.73 -6.67 -2.80
N PHE A 305 7.28 -5.48 -3.02
CA PHE A 305 7.91 -4.69 -1.95
C PHE A 305 6.93 -4.39 -0.81
N ILE A 306 5.67 -4.07 -1.12
CA ILE A 306 4.64 -3.85 -0.11
C ILE A 306 4.40 -5.13 0.70
N CYS A 307 4.15 -6.27 0.03
CA CYS A 307 3.94 -7.53 0.73
C CYS A 307 5.15 -7.87 1.62
N ARG A 308 6.36 -7.76 1.07
CA ARG A 308 7.59 -8.09 1.80
C ARG A 308 7.87 -7.15 2.97
N ALA A 309 7.72 -5.83 2.79
CA ALA A 309 8.01 -4.84 3.83
C ALA A 309 7.00 -4.91 4.99
N LEU A 310 5.75 -5.24 4.70
CA LEU A 310 4.69 -5.39 5.70
C LEU A 310 4.56 -6.81 6.25
N GLN A 311 5.41 -7.73 5.79
CA GLN A 311 5.37 -9.17 6.13
C GLN A 311 3.98 -9.80 5.85
N PHE A 312 3.32 -9.32 4.81
CA PHE A 312 2.13 -9.97 4.27
C PHE A 312 2.51 -11.14 3.37
N PRO A 313 1.62 -12.13 3.21
CA PRO A 313 1.88 -13.25 2.32
C PRO A 313 2.20 -12.77 0.89
N PRO A 314 3.36 -13.13 0.33
CA PRO A 314 3.84 -12.58 -0.93
C PRO A 314 2.92 -12.90 -2.11
N GLU A 315 2.22 -14.04 -2.09
CA GLU A 315 1.25 -14.47 -3.11
C GLU A 315 0.04 -13.52 -3.29
N GLY A 316 -0.22 -12.64 -2.32
CA GLY A 316 -1.28 -11.64 -2.39
C GLY A 316 -0.97 -10.44 -3.30
N TRP A 317 0.23 -10.37 -3.90
CA TRP A 317 0.71 -9.19 -4.62
C TRP A 317 -0.20 -8.74 -5.77
N LEU A 318 -0.83 -9.66 -6.51
CA LEU A 318 -1.78 -9.32 -7.59
C LEU A 318 -3.13 -8.76 -7.11
N ARG A 319 -3.42 -8.80 -5.81
CA ARG A 319 -4.66 -8.24 -5.24
C ARG A 319 -4.62 -6.72 -5.12
N MET A 320 -3.46 -6.09 -5.34
CA MET A 320 -3.26 -4.65 -5.28
C MET A 320 -3.25 -4.04 -6.70
N SER A 321 -4.09 -3.04 -6.95
CA SER A 321 -4.08 -2.30 -8.23
C SER A 321 -3.40 -0.94 -8.07
N LEU A 322 -2.48 -0.61 -8.98
CA LEU A 322 -1.69 0.63 -8.95
C LEU A 322 -1.92 1.39 -10.24
N GLY A 323 -2.36 2.64 -10.19
CA GLY A 323 -2.47 3.47 -11.40
C GLY A 323 -1.10 3.81 -12.00
N ASN A 324 -1.03 4.10 -13.30
CA ASN A 324 0.17 4.66 -13.91
C ASN A 324 0.54 6.00 -13.25
N CYS A 325 1.83 6.23 -13.00
CA CYS A 325 2.32 7.38 -12.21
C CYS A 325 1.74 7.49 -10.79
N SER A 326 1.18 6.40 -10.24
CA SER A 326 0.72 6.39 -8.86
C SER A 326 1.88 6.47 -7.87
N ILE A 327 1.61 7.08 -6.72
CA ILE A 327 2.53 7.24 -5.60
C ILE A 327 2.19 6.23 -4.51
N THR A 328 3.17 5.47 -4.06
CA THR A 328 3.08 4.61 -2.88
C THR A 328 4.16 5.02 -1.89
N LEU A 329 3.83 5.18 -0.61
CA LEU A 329 4.77 5.64 0.41
C LEU A 329 4.94 4.60 1.51
N LEU A 330 6.13 4.02 1.59
CA LEU A 330 6.58 3.19 2.70
C LEU A 330 7.46 4.02 3.64
N MET A 331 7.24 3.89 4.94
CA MET A 331 8.06 4.52 5.98
C MET A 331 8.70 3.43 6.83
N VAL A 332 10.04 3.38 6.83
CA VAL A 332 10.84 2.45 7.62
C VAL A 332 11.44 3.21 8.80
N ARG A 333 10.96 2.91 10.01
CA ARG A 333 11.45 3.53 11.25
C ARG A 333 12.80 2.96 11.66
N PRO A 334 13.59 3.67 12.50
CA PRO A 334 14.88 3.17 12.97
C PRO A 334 14.80 1.82 13.69
N SER A 335 13.68 1.55 14.38
CA SER A 335 13.38 0.26 15.02
C SER A 335 13.18 -0.94 14.06
N GLY A 336 13.16 -0.71 12.74
CA GLY A 336 12.79 -1.73 11.75
C GLY A 336 11.29 -1.85 11.50
N ARG A 337 10.42 -1.24 12.30
CA ARG A 337 8.97 -1.17 12.03
C ARG A 337 8.69 -0.45 10.71
N VAL A 338 7.82 -1.04 9.89
CA VAL A 338 7.39 -0.48 8.61
C VAL A 338 5.93 -0.04 8.69
N SER A 339 5.61 1.09 8.03
CA SER A 339 4.24 1.52 7.82
C SER A 339 4.02 1.91 6.35
N LEU A 340 2.89 1.50 5.80
CA LEU A 340 2.42 1.94 4.48
C LEU A 340 1.50 3.15 4.69
N ARG A 341 1.94 4.32 4.21
CA ARG A 341 1.22 5.58 4.39
C ARG A 341 0.24 5.87 3.28
N SER A 342 0.54 5.39 2.07
CA SER A 342 -0.30 5.51 0.89
C SER A 342 0.02 4.39 -0.08
N LEU A 343 -0.99 3.87 -0.77
CA LEU A 343 -0.86 2.85 -1.80
C LEU A 343 -1.58 3.31 -3.06
N GLY A 344 -0.83 3.40 -4.16
CA GLY A 344 -1.41 3.66 -5.48
C GLY A 344 -2.11 5.02 -5.61
N ASP A 345 -1.67 6.05 -4.88
CA ASP A 345 -2.26 7.39 -4.93
C ASP A 345 -2.11 8.03 -6.31
N VAL A 346 -3.25 8.29 -6.94
CA VAL A 346 -3.42 8.97 -8.22
C VAL A 346 -4.22 10.26 -8.10
N GLY A 347 -4.43 10.79 -6.89
CA GLY A 347 -5.26 11.98 -6.64
C GLY A 347 -4.71 13.26 -7.27
N HIS A 348 -3.43 13.26 -7.68
CA HIS A 348 -2.82 14.34 -8.46
C HIS A 348 -3.16 14.29 -9.96
N LEU A 349 -3.78 13.21 -10.44
CA LEU A 349 -4.21 13.05 -11.81
C LEU A 349 -5.71 13.38 -11.92
N HIS A 350 -6.08 14.15 -12.95
CA HIS A 350 -7.48 14.32 -13.29
C HIS A 350 -8.09 12.96 -13.70
N PRO A 351 -9.36 12.65 -13.36
CA PRO A 351 -9.96 11.33 -13.63
C PRO A 351 -9.83 10.82 -15.07
N ASN A 352 -9.88 11.71 -16.06
CA ASN A 352 -9.70 11.34 -17.48
C ASN A 352 -8.26 10.97 -17.88
N LYS A 353 -7.29 11.12 -16.97
CA LYS A 353 -5.87 10.76 -17.15
C LYS A 353 -5.47 9.53 -16.34
N ILE A 354 -6.38 8.89 -15.61
CA ILE A 354 -6.06 7.71 -14.80
C ILE A 354 -6.11 6.46 -15.69
N THR A 355 -5.03 5.67 -15.68
CA THR A 355 -4.91 4.39 -16.40
C THR A 355 -4.15 3.36 -15.57
N TYR A 356 -4.25 2.07 -15.94
CA TYR A 356 -3.71 0.95 -15.14
C TYR A 356 -2.83 -0.04 -15.94
N THR A 357 -2.33 0.36 -17.12
CA THR A 357 -1.80 -0.51 -18.19
C THR A 357 -0.96 -1.71 -17.82
#